data_AF-A0A257LX65-F1
#
_entry.id   AF-A0A257LX65-F1
#
_cell.length_a   1.000
_cell.length_b   1.000
_cell.length_c   1.000
_cell.angle_alpha   90.00
_cell.angle_beta   90.00
_cell.angle_gamma   90.00
#
_symmetry.space_group_name_H-M   'P 1'
#
loop_
_entity.id
_entity.type
_entity.pdbx_description
1 polymer ?
#
loop_
_entity_poly.entity_id
_entity_poly.type
_entity_poly.pdbx_seq_one_letter_code
_entity_poly.pdbx_strand_id
1 'polypeptide(L)' 'VIDTGVKKFNARKDAKGNDLYIEMPLFYAIRFITLADLTDGAPQLVALQTPPGADGTPDRSRKLMVIVTADVVKPAPSK' A
#
# COMPACT_ATOMS: atom_id res chain seq x y z
N VAL A 1 -3.97 -2.44 -16.45
CA VAL A 1 -5.08 -1.99 -15.57
C VAL A 1 -4.86 -2.59 -14.20
N ILE A 2 -4.41 -1.80 -13.22
CA ILE A 2 -4.31 -2.26 -11.83
C ILE A 2 -5.71 -2.06 -11.25
N ASP A 3 -6.47 -3.14 -11.25
CA ASP A 3 -7.82 -3.16 -10.72
C ASP A 3 -7.71 -3.22 -9.19
N THR A 4 -8.18 -2.19 -8.49
CA THR A 4 -8.20 -2.14 -7.02
C THR A 4 -9.66 -2.21 -6.59
N GLY A 5 -10.05 -3.33 -5.99
CA GLY A 5 -11.44 -3.64 -5.67
C GLY A 5 -11.62 -5.13 -5.45
N VAL A 6 -12.51 -5.75 -6.23
CA VAL A 6 -12.87 -7.16 -6.11
C VAL A 6 -12.86 -7.77 -7.51
N LYS A 7 -12.12 -8.87 -7.70
CA LYS A 7 -12.12 -9.62 -8.97
C LYS A 7 -13.13 -10.74 -8.88
N LYS A 8 -13.95 -10.90 -9.92
CA LYS A 8 -14.78 -12.10 -10.08
C LYS A 8 -13.84 -13.30 -10.29
N PHE A 9 -13.75 -14.15 -9.28
CA PHE A 9 -12.90 -15.34 -9.30
C PHE A 9 -13.65 -16.53 -9.89
N ASN A 10 -14.92 -16.70 -9.51
CA ASN A 10 -15.76 -17.78 -9.99
C ASN A 10 -17.25 -17.38 -9.88
N ALA A 11 -18.16 -18.21 -10.39
CA ALA A 11 -19.59 -18.07 -10.19
C ALA A 11 -20.15 -19.35 -9.58
N ARG A 12 -21.12 -19.22 -8.67
CA ARG A 12 -21.91 -20.34 -8.14
C ARG A 12 -23.40 -20.06 -8.31
N LYS A 13 -24.21 -21.11 -8.42
CA LYS A 13 -25.66 -20.97 -8.41
C LYS A 13 -26.17 -20.87 -6.97
N ASP A 14 -27.10 -19.96 -6.71
CA ASP A 14 -27.86 -19.96 -5.45
C ASP A 14 -28.91 -21.09 -5.44
N ALA A 15 -29.62 -21.27 -4.32
CA ALA A 15 -30.66 -22.31 -4.20
C ALA A 15 -31.85 -22.12 -5.16
N LYS A 16 -31.94 -20.99 -5.86
CA LYS A 16 -32.98 -20.65 -6.84
C LYS A 16 -32.46 -20.64 -8.28
N GLY A 17 -31.20 -21.01 -8.52
CA GLY A 17 -30.59 -21.07 -9.86
C GLY A 17 -30.03 -19.74 -10.40
N ASN A 18 -29.97 -18.69 -9.59
CA ASN A 18 -29.36 -17.42 -9.98
C ASN A 18 -27.83 -17.50 -9.91
N ASP A 19 -27.15 -16.80 -10.82
CA ASP A 19 -25.69 -16.66 -10.77
C ASP A 19 -25.26 -15.71 -9.64
N LEU A 20 -24.58 -16.25 -8.65
CA LEU A 20 -23.93 -15.51 -7.59
C LEU A 20 -22.41 -15.49 -7.85
N TYR A 21 -21.84 -14.30 -7.98
CA TYR A 21 -20.40 -14.15 -8.20
C TYR A 21 -19.62 -14.36 -6.90
N ILE A 22 -18.53 -15.13 -6.99
CA ILE A 22 -17.53 -15.25 -5.93
C ILE A 22 -16.49 -14.17 -6.20
N GLU A 23 -16.46 -13.17 -5.33
CA GLU A 23 -15.54 -12.04 -5.43
C GLU A 23 -14.33 -12.25 -4.52
N MET A 24 -13.12 -12.01 -5.05
CA MET A 24 -11.90 -12.02 -4.25
C MET A 24 -11.33 -10.60 -4.13
N PRO A 25 -10.97 -10.16 -2.91
CA PRO A 25 -10.33 -8.87 -2.73
C PRO A 25 -8.98 -8.85 -3.45
N LEU A 26 -8.75 -7.82 -4.26
CA LEU A 26 -7.48 -7.61 -4.94
C LEU A 26 -6.53 -6.89 -3.98
N PHE A 27 -5.48 -7.59 -3.55
CA PHE A 27 -4.43 -6.99 -2.73
C PHE A 27 -3.37 -6.35 -3.62
N TYR A 28 -3.12 -5.06 -3.39
CA TYR A 28 -1.98 -4.35 -3.98
C TYR A 28 -0.84 -4.31 -2.98
N ALA A 29 0.31 -4.90 -3.35
CA ALA A 29 1.50 -4.89 -2.51
C ALA A 29 2.55 -3.97 -3.13
N ILE A 30 3.05 -3.04 -2.33
CA ILE A 30 4.18 -2.17 -2.67
C ILE A 30 5.37 -2.64 -1.85
N ARG A 31 6.48 -2.94 -2.51
CA ARG A 31 7.75 -3.26 -1.84
C ARG A 31 8.83 -2.32 -2.34
N PHE A 32 9.49 -1.66 -1.41
CA PHE A 32 10.61 -0.77 -1.67
C PHE A 32 11.77 -1.15 -0.75
N ILE A 33 12.99 -1.16 -1.30
CA ILE A 33 14.22 -1.41 -0.56
C ILE A 33 15.14 -0.24 -0.90
N THR A 34 15.63 0.44 0.12
CA THR A 34 16.44 1.66 -0.03
C THR A 34 17.42 1.81 1.10
N LEU A 35 18.44 2.61 0.87
CA LEU A 35 19.35 3.14 1.88
C LEU A 35 19.08 4.64 1.99
N ALA A 36 19.06 5.17 3.20
CA ALA A 36 18.86 6.59 3.47
C ALA A 36 19.67 7.00 4.71
N ASP A 37 20.28 8.18 4.64
CA ASP A 37 20.89 8.84 5.80
C ASP A 37 19.87 9.78 6.42
N LEU A 38 19.54 9.56 7.70
CA LEU A 38 18.55 10.34 8.45
C LEU A 38 19.20 11.20 9.52
N THR A 39 18.66 12.40 9.72
CA THR A 39 19.00 13.25 10.87
C THR A 39 18.26 12.77 12.11
N ASP A 40 18.93 12.74 13.27
CA ASP A 40 18.37 12.34 14.56
C ASP A 40 17.05 13.08 14.86
N GLY A 41 15.97 12.31 14.97
CA GLY A 41 14.61 12.79 15.26
C GLY A 41 13.90 13.54 14.13
N ALA A 42 14.51 13.71 12.96
CA ALA A 42 13.88 14.41 11.85
C ALA A 42 13.11 13.45 10.91
N PRO A 43 11.83 13.75 10.58
CA PRO A 43 11.10 12.98 9.58
C PRO A 43 11.68 13.22 8.18
N GLN A 44 11.90 12.15 7.43
CA GLN A 44 12.38 12.21 6.04
C GLN A 44 11.48 11.43 5.11
N LEU A 45 11.18 12.01 3.95
CA LEU A 45 10.45 11.33 2.88
C LEU A 45 11.40 10.36 2.17
N VAL A 46 11.04 9.07 2.20
CA VAL A 46 11.88 7.98 1.66
C VAL A 46 11.29 7.40 0.38
N ALA A 47 9.96 7.41 0.23
CA ALA A 47 9.31 7.00 -1.00
C ALA A 47 8.01 7.77 -1.24
N LEU A 48 7.71 8.00 -2.51
CA LEU A 48 6.44 8.55 -2.98
C LEU A 48 5.97 7.68 -4.14
N GLN A 49 4.72 7.23 -4.06
CA GLN A 49 4.08 6.50 -5.15
C GLN A 49 2.70 7.06 -5.42
N THR A 50 2.41 7.27 -6.70
CA THR A 50 1.04 7.53 -7.19
C THR A 50 0.52 6.23 -7.80
N PRO A 51 -0.44 5.53 -7.17
CA PRO A 51 -1.01 4.34 -7.78
C PRO A 51 -1.75 4.71 -9.08
N PRO A 52 -1.74 3.84 -10.08
CA PRO A 52 -2.47 4.08 -11.31
C PRO A 52 -3.98 3.98 -11.09
N GLY A 53 -4.73 4.76 -11.85
CA GLY A 53 -6.18 4.74 -11.99
C GLY A 53 -6.68 3.55 -12.81
N ALA A 54 -8.01 3.47 -12.97
CA ALA A 54 -8.67 2.43 -13.75
C ALA A 54 -8.24 2.42 -15.23
N ASP A 55 -7.85 3.59 -15.76
CA ASP A 55 -7.32 3.79 -17.10
C ASP A 55 -5.81 3.49 -17.21
N GLY A 56 -5.15 3.16 -16.10
CA GLY A 56 -3.70 2.95 -16.02
C GLY A 56 -2.88 4.24 -15.93
N THR A 57 -3.51 5.42 -15.99
CA THR A 57 -2.79 6.70 -15.79
C THR A 57 -2.58 6.96 -14.31
N PRO A 58 -1.58 7.75 -13.89
CA PRO A 58 -1.39 8.07 -12.48
C PRO A 58 -2.61 8.80 -11.89
N ASP A 59 -3.25 8.20 -10.89
CA ASP A 59 -4.41 8.79 -10.25
C ASP A 59 -3.95 9.93 -9.32
N ARG A 60 -4.22 11.18 -9.72
CA ARG A 60 -3.78 12.35 -8.96
C ARG A 60 -4.40 12.41 -7.57
N SER A 61 -5.58 11.83 -7.37
CA SER A 61 -6.30 11.84 -6.08
C SER A 61 -5.70 10.90 -5.03
N ARG A 62 -4.91 9.91 -5.46
CA ARG A 62 -4.29 8.93 -4.56
C ARG A 62 -2.79 9.15 -4.49
N LYS A 63 -2.25 9.25 -3.28
CA LYS A 63 -0.82 9.38 -3.02
C LYS A 63 -0.45 8.49 -1.84
N LEU A 64 0.59 7.69 -2.01
CA LEU A 64 1.20 6.93 -0.94
C LEU A 64 2.57 7.53 -0.66
N MET A 65 2.78 7.96 0.58
CA MET A 65 4.04 8.52 1.04
C MET A 65 4.59 7.64 2.16
N VAL A 66 5.88 7.37 2.10
CA VAL A 66 6.60 6.68 3.17
C VAL A 66 7.55 7.69 3.80
N ILE A 67 7.22 8.08 5.02
CA ILE A 67 8.02 8.99 5.84
C ILE A 67 8.61 8.16 6.96
N VAL A 68 9.91 8.27 7.16
CA VAL A 68 10.65 7.55 8.21
C VAL A 68 11.27 8.58 9.14
N THR A 69 11.18 8.29 10.44
CA THR A 69 11.88 9.03 11.50
C THR A 69 12.71 8.02 12.27
N ALA A 70 13.94 8.39 12.63
CA ALA A 70 14.84 7.57 13.43
C ALA A 70 15.45 8.41 14.55
N ASP A 71 15.40 7.90 15.77
CA ASP A 71 15.97 8.53 16.96
C ASP A 71 17.19 7.74 17.45
N VAL A 72 18.26 8.44 17.81
CA VAL A 72 19.44 7.85 18.42
C VAL A 72 19.17 7.62 19.92
N VAL A 73 19.02 6.36 20.30
CA VAL A 73 18.85 5.98 21.71
C VAL A 73 20.19 6.13 22.44
N LYS A 74 20.27 7.13 23.32
CA LYS A 74 21.44 7.35 24.19
C LYS A 74 21.41 6.38 25.38
N PRO A 75 22.55 5.81 25.79
CA PRO A 75 22.62 4.97 26.97
C PRO A 75 22.29 5.77 28.24
N ALA A 76 21.73 5.08 29.24
CA ALA A 76 21.40 5.70 30.52
C ALA A 76 22.66 6.24 31.21
N PRO A 77 22.58 7.41 31.88
CA PRO A 77 23.70 7.93 32.65
C PRO A 77 24.04 6.95 33.78
N SER A 78 25.31 6.54 33.87
CA SER A 78 25.82 5.78 35.01
C SER A 78 25.68 6.64 36.27
N LYS A 79 24.97 6.13 37.28
CA LYS A 79 24.86 6.76 38.60
C LYS A 79 26.19 6.73 39.35
#